data_AF-A0A2N1MBM4-F1
#
_entry.id   AF-A0A2N1MBM4-F1
#
_cell.length_a   1.000
_cell.length_b   1.000
_cell.length_c   1.000
_cell.angle_alpha   90.00
_cell.angle_beta   90.00
_cell.angle_gamma   90.00
#
_symmetry.space_group_name_H-M   'P 1'
#
loop_
_entity.id
_entity.type
_entity.pdbx_description
1 polymer ?
#
loop_
_entity_poly.entity_id
_entity_poly.type
_entity_poly.pdbx_seq_one_letter_code
_entity_poly.pdbx_strand_id
1 'polypeptide(L)'
;MTSSNSIVIDWSSSTHSFIRIDDPSFSQNNLLYPTPDIDSQNFPNNNIDNYSKKDFSSILPISLMTTPLNGDNSFLISFKKFHVTKIHKAGYNKIYAFRRSKSFFFEIADHHLDTNQLHLRIHTNDYFMSTTPIKYHSTSELPNAKYQISKGLQHFFSSQRVIPRRIQKKYFDMIRQKLLDRITFIKSREHLRNNKNTTTKTFFNFSYKKYRFYFGIFIPCAHMIEAKGLSIPPRACEVPSLIVMSNNRYGCGLHFFKKYPVPVVFS
;
A
#
# COMPACT_ATOMS: atom_id res chain seq x y z
N MET A 1 -20.22 -57.19 -17.88
CA MET A 1 -18.81 -56.95 -17.54
C MET A 1 -18.35 -55.72 -18.31
N THR A 2 -18.13 -54.61 -17.62
CA THR A 2 -17.64 -53.34 -18.20
C THR A 2 -16.60 -52.78 -17.23
N SER A 3 -15.34 -52.74 -17.68
CA SER A 3 -14.20 -52.30 -16.87
C SER A 3 -14.23 -50.79 -16.66
N SER A 4 -13.95 -50.36 -15.42
CA SER A 4 -13.78 -48.95 -15.06
C SER A 4 -12.29 -48.65 -15.01
N ASN A 5 -11.79 -47.82 -15.93
CA ASN A 5 -10.42 -47.32 -15.89
C ASN A 5 -10.35 -46.17 -14.87
N SER A 6 -9.64 -46.39 -13.75
CA SER A 6 -9.27 -45.34 -12.81
C SER A 6 -7.99 -44.64 -13.28
N ILE A 7 -8.06 -43.33 -13.48
CA ILE A 7 -6.89 -42.49 -13.74
C ILE A 7 -6.26 -42.15 -12.37
N VAL A 8 -5.10 -42.73 -12.09
CA VAL A 8 -4.26 -42.35 -10.95
C VAL A 8 -3.41 -41.15 -11.37
N ILE A 9 -3.67 -39.99 -10.76
CA ILE A 9 -2.87 -38.78 -10.95
C ILE A 9 -1.71 -38.82 -9.96
N ASP A 10 -0.50 -39.00 -10.48
CA ASP A 10 0.74 -38.89 -9.71
C ASP A 10 1.05 -37.40 -9.42
N TRP A 11 1.20 -37.07 -8.13
CA TRP A 11 1.47 -35.71 -7.64
C TRP A 11 2.95 -35.44 -7.40
N SER A 12 3.86 -36.33 -7.82
CA SER A 12 5.30 -36.21 -7.57
C SER A 12 6.00 -35.08 -8.35
N SER A 13 5.35 -34.46 -9.34
CA SER A 13 6.01 -33.49 -10.25
C SER A 13 5.31 -32.13 -10.29
N SER A 14 5.57 -31.28 -9.29
CA SER A 14 5.25 -29.85 -9.37
C SER A 14 6.41 -29.01 -8.82
N THR A 15 7.20 -28.46 -9.72
CA THR A 15 8.29 -27.49 -9.50
C THR A 15 7.77 -26.08 -9.19
N HIS A 16 6.89 -25.97 -8.19
CA HIS A 16 6.53 -24.69 -7.57
C HIS A 16 6.98 -24.71 -6.12
N SER A 17 7.98 -23.88 -5.80
CA SER A 17 8.52 -23.71 -4.46
C SER A 17 7.46 -23.17 -3.49
N PHE A 18 6.75 -24.09 -2.86
CA PHE A 18 5.99 -23.84 -1.64
C PHE A 18 6.96 -23.84 -0.46
N ILE A 19 7.28 -22.67 0.09
CA ILE A 19 7.91 -22.61 1.41
C ILE A 19 6.79 -22.78 2.44
N ARG A 20 6.64 -24.00 2.97
CA ARG A 20 5.98 -24.24 4.26
C ARG A 20 7.05 -24.01 5.34
N ILE A 21 6.86 -23.02 6.21
CA ILE A 21 7.73 -22.80 7.36
C ILE A 21 7.01 -23.39 8.56
N ASP A 22 7.08 -24.70 8.69
CA ASP A 22 6.80 -25.44 9.93
C ASP A 22 7.83 -26.59 9.99
N ASP A 23 9.11 -26.25 10.15
CA ASP A 23 10.18 -27.21 10.48
C ASP A 23 11.01 -26.64 11.65
N PRO A 24 11.18 -27.37 12.77
CA PRO A 24 11.80 -26.87 14.00
C PRO A 24 13.32 -27.13 14.08
N SER A 25 14.06 -26.93 12.99
CA SER A 25 15.52 -27.14 12.94
C SER A 25 16.27 -25.89 12.46
N PHE A 26 16.12 -24.79 13.18
CA PHE A 26 17.11 -23.72 13.18
C PHE A 26 17.38 -23.31 14.63
N SER A 27 18.07 -24.19 15.35
CA SER A 27 18.74 -23.86 16.59
C SER A 27 20.18 -23.42 16.30
N GLN A 28 20.56 -22.33 16.96
CA GLN A 28 21.94 -21.91 17.27
C GLN A 28 22.75 -21.29 16.12
N ASN A 29 22.91 -19.96 16.21
CA ASN A 29 24.22 -19.33 16.43
C ASN A 29 24.01 -17.82 16.71
N ASN A 30 23.79 -17.51 17.99
CA ASN A 30 24.03 -16.19 18.56
C ASN A 30 25.32 -16.29 19.37
N LEU A 31 26.26 -15.36 19.14
CA LEU A 31 27.38 -14.87 19.97
C LEU A 31 28.25 -14.07 18.95
N LEU A 32 28.61 -12.80 19.09
CA LEU A 32 29.04 -12.00 20.24
C LEU A 32 28.85 -10.49 19.97
N TYR A 33 28.90 -9.73 21.07
CA TYR A 33 29.32 -8.33 21.26
C TYR A 33 28.28 -7.37 21.87
N PRO A 34 28.71 -6.48 22.78
CA PRO A 34 28.01 -6.22 24.04
C PRO A 34 27.38 -4.82 24.09
N THR A 35 26.35 -4.71 24.93
CA THR A 35 25.74 -3.47 25.42
C THR A 35 26.65 -2.74 26.42
N PRO A 36 26.64 -1.40 26.43
CA PRO A 36 26.97 -0.62 27.62
C PRO A 36 25.70 -0.11 28.32
N ASP A 37 25.57 -0.46 29.59
CA ASP A 37 24.65 0.12 30.57
C ASP A 37 25.09 1.55 30.91
N ILE A 38 24.13 2.49 31.00
CA ILE A 38 24.28 3.75 31.72
C ILE A 38 23.02 3.97 32.55
N ASP A 39 23.18 3.73 33.85
CA ASP A 39 22.33 4.26 34.92
C ASP A 39 22.87 5.62 35.39
N SER A 40 21.97 6.35 36.06
CA SER A 40 22.17 7.52 36.95
C SER A 40 21.83 8.92 36.41
N GLN A 41 20.65 9.35 36.86
CA GLN A 41 20.26 10.65 37.41
C GLN A 41 21.31 11.79 37.43
N ASN A 42 20.88 13.01 37.07
CA ASN A 42 20.80 14.14 38.02
C ASN A 42 20.32 15.43 37.32
N PHE A 43 19.26 16.03 37.89
CA PHE A 43 18.90 17.43 37.69
C PHE A 43 19.90 18.35 38.42
N PRO A 44 20.08 19.58 37.95
CA PRO A 44 20.20 20.69 38.89
C PRO A 44 19.20 21.82 38.57
N ASN A 45 18.56 22.26 39.64
CA ASN A 45 17.71 23.44 39.71
C ASN A 45 18.51 24.54 40.44
N ASN A 46 18.43 25.76 39.90
CA ASN A 46 18.59 27.08 40.52
C ASN A 46 19.88 27.43 41.30
N ASN A 47 20.52 28.53 40.91
CA ASN A 47 20.56 29.72 41.77
C ASN A 47 20.90 31.00 40.98
N ILE A 48 20.22 32.06 41.39
CA ILE A 48 20.28 33.47 40.98
C ILE A 48 21.52 34.12 41.62
N ASP A 49 22.16 35.08 40.96
CA ASP A 49 22.55 36.36 41.57
C ASP A 49 23.14 37.38 40.57
N ASN A 50 22.44 38.53 40.52
CA ASN A 50 22.90 39.93 40.56
C ASN A 50 23.75 40.60 39.44
N TYR A 51 23.10 41.62 38.86
CA TYR A 51 23.55 42.99 38.54
C TYR A 51 24.84 43.22 37.69
N SER A 52 24.68 43.85 36.52
CA SER A 52 25.08 45.25 36.29
C SER A 52 24.81 45.72 34.85
N LYS A 53 24.36 46.98 34.73
CA LYS A 53 24.09 47.75 33.50
C LYS A 53 25.40 48.07 32.74
N LYS A 54 25.37 48.05 31.40
CA LYS A 54 25.85 49.17 30.54
C LYS A 54 25.56 48.91 29.05
N ASP A 55 24.93 49.89 28.43
CA ASP A 55 24.80 50.08 26.98
C ASP A 55 26.18 50.20 26.32
N PHE A 56 26.31 49.74 25.06
CA PHE A 56 26.73 50.56 23.91
C PHE A 56 26.72 49.71 22.62
N SER A 57 26.17 50.33 21.58
CA SER A 57 26.01 49.89 20.19
C SER A 57 27.31 49.63 19.44
N SER A 58 27.38 48.58 18.60
CA SER A 58 27.84 48.65 17.19
C SER A 58 27.96 47.29 16.47
N ILE A 59 27.13 47.12 15.41
CA ILE A 59 27.45 46.60 14.06
C ILE A 59 27.56 45.05 13.82
N LEU A 60 26.46 44.50 13.25
CA LEU A 60 26.27 43.49 12.16
C LEU A 60 26.79 42.03 12.32
N PRO A 61 26.07 40.98 11.85
CA PRO A 61 25.46 40.89 10.51
C PRO A 61 24.01 40.39 10.42
N ILE A 62 23.49 40.64 9.22
CA ILE A 62 22.23 40.16 8.63
C ILE A 62 22.06 38.67 8.88
N SER A 63 21.22 38.32 9.86
CA SER A 63 20.54 37.04 9.91
C SER A 63 19.09 37.33 9.57
N LEU A 64 18.72 37.08 8.31
CA LEU A 64 17.33 36.80 7.94
C LEU A 64 16.91 35.57 8.75
N MET A 65 16.42 35.80 9.97
CA MET A 65 15.55 34.84 10.63
C MET A 65 14.25 34.82 9.85
N THR A 66 14.24 34.05 8.76
CA THR A 66 13.01 33.36 8.37
C THR A 66 12.74 32.38 9.49
N THR A 67 11.90 32.81 10.42
CA THR A 67 11.04 31.93 11.20
C THR A 67 10.63 30.74 10.32
N PRO A 68 10.83 29.49 10.73
CA PRO A 68 10.30 28.38 9.97
C PRO A 68 8.79 28.57 9.94
N LEU A 69 8.24 28.74 8.74
CA LEU A 69 6.82 28.60 8.48
C LEU A 69 6.44 27.25 9.07
N ASN A 70 5.84 27.28 10.26
CA ASN A 70 5.39 26.09 10.98
C ASN A 70 4.10 25.61 10.29
N GLY A 71 4.22 25.27 9.01
CA GLY A 71 3.23 24.54 8.26
C GLY A 71 3.17 23.16 8.88
N ASP A 72 2.04 22.86 9.52
CA ASP A 72 1.81 21.61 10.21
C ASP A 72 1.69 20.50 9.15
N ASN A 73 2.86 20.02 8.67
CA ASN A 73 3.06 19.07 7.57
C ASN A 73 2.36 17.76 7.89
N SER A 74 1.07 17.71 7.61
CA SER A 74 0.18 16.65 8.07
C SER A 74 -0.72 16.21 6.95
N PHE A 75 -1.10 14.94 7.01
CA PHE A 75 -1.89 14.32 5.98
C PHE A 75 -2.85 13.31 6.60
N LEU A 76 -3.94 13.08 5.89
CA LEU A 76 -4.99 12.17 6.33
C LEU A 76 -4.81 10.81 5.64
N ILE A 77 -5.09 9.75 6.38
CA ILE A 77 -5.31 8.42 5.81
C ILE A 77 -6.68 7.93 6.23
N SER A 78 -7.46 7.42 5.27
CA SER A 78 -8.73 6.75 5.56
C SER A 78 -8.93 5.53 4.66
N PHE A 79 -9.88 4.67 5.03
CA PHE A 79 -10.37 3.66 4.09
C PHE A 79 -11.40 4.27 3.13
N LYS A 80 -11.37 3.82 1.87
CA LYS A 80 -12.43 4.07 0.88
C LYS A 80 -13.01 2.74 0.42
N LYS A 81 -14.32 2.57 0.54
CA LYS A 81 -14.99 1.33 0.13
C LYS A 81 -15.19 1.36 -1.38
N PHE A 82 -14.87 0.27 -2.07
CA PHE A 82 -15.24 0.10 -3.48
C PHE A 82 -16.18 -1.08 -3.65
N HIS A 83 -17.15 -0.90 -4.55
CA HIS A 83 -18.08 -1.98 -4.84
C HIS A 83 -17.41 -3.09 -5.65
N VAL A 84 -17.68 -4.31 -5.23
CA VAL A 84 -17.19 -5.50 -5.90
C VAL A 84 -18.17 -5.90 -6.99
N THR A 85 -17.70 -5.90 -8.23
CA THR A 85 -18.45 -6.47 -9.34
C THR A 85 -18.08 -7.94 -9.56
N LYS A 86 -19.07 -8.82 -9.74
CA LYS A 86 -18.82 -10.20 -10.20
C LYS A 86 -18.30 -10.14 -11.64
N ILE A 87 -17.10 -10.64 -11.88
CA ILE A 87 -16.55 -10.79 -13.23
C ILE A 87 -16.64 -12.28 -13.56
N HIS A 88 -17.01 -12.65 -14.78
CA HIS A 88 -17.05 -14.06 -15.18
C HIS A 88 -15.72 -14.50 -15.81
N LYS A 89 -14.58 -14.11 -15.23
CA LYS A 89 -13.24 -14.50 -15.71
C LYS A 89 -12.41 -15.16 -14.62
N ALA A 90 -11.96 -16.38 -14.88
CA ALA A 90 -11.13 -17.16 -13.98
C ALA A 90 -9.83 -16.42 -13.61
N GLY A 91 -9.36 -16.58 -12.37
CA GLY A 91 -8.09 -16.02 -11.89
C GLY A 91 -8.16 -14.59 -11.30
N TYR A 92 -8.96 -13.69 -11.88
CA TYR A 92 -9.03 -12.27 -11.44
C TYR A 92 -10.13 -11.97 -10.41
N ASN A 93 -11.09 -12.88 -10.26
CA ASN A 93 -12.20 -12.76 -9.30
C ASN A 93 -11.80 -12.81 -7.83
N LYS A 94 -10.61 -13.34 -7.51
CA LYS A 94 -10.27 -13.67 -6.13
C LYS A 94 -10.14 -12.45 -5.23
N ILE A 95 -9.75 -11.30 -5.77
CA ILE A 95 -9.67 -10.02 -5.04
C ILE A 95 -11.05 -9.36 -4.86
N TYR A 96 -12.03 -9.79 -5.64
CA TYR A 96 -13.41 -9.33 -5.57
C TYR A 96 -14.23 -10.18 -4.58
N ALA A 97 -13.77 -11.34 -4.13
CA ALA A 97 -14.54 -12.20 -3.23
C ALA A 97 -14.58 -11.68 -1.76
N PHE A 98 -15.31 -10.59 -1.48
CA PHE A 98 -15.35 -9.89 -0.17
C PHE A 98 -15.66 -10.76 1.06
N ARG A 99 -16.33 -11.91 0.85
CA ARG A 99 -16.64 -12.89 1.90
C ARG A 99 -15.44 -13.76 2.30
N ARG A 100 -14.54 -14.05 1.36
CA ARG A 100 -13.42 -14.99 1.56
C ARG A 100 -12.05 -14.29 1.56
N SER A 101 -11.99 -13.07 1.06
CA SER A 101 -10.75 -12.30 0.95
C SER A 101 -11.01 -10.81 1.08
N LYS A 102 -10.04 -10.13 1.69
CA LYS A 102 -10.07 -8.69 1.89
C LYS A 102 -8.95 -8.04 1.06
N SER A 103 -9.29 -6.99 0.34
CA SER A 103 -8.35 -6.26 -0.51
C SER A 103 -8.10 -4.88 0.06
N PHE A 104 -6.85 -4.42 -0.03
CA PHE A 104 -6.39 -3.14 0.45
C PHE A 104 -5.42 -2.57 -0.58
N PHE A 105 -5.89 -1.58 -1.35
CA PHE A 105 -5.09 -0.90 -2.37
C PHE A 105 -4.71 0.49 -1.88
N PHE A 106 -3.42 0.77 -1.81
CA PHE A 106 -2.89 2.01 -1.27
C PHE A 106 -2.79 3.06 -2.39
N GLU A 107 -3.45 4.20 -2.21
CA GLU A 107 -3.11 5.41 -2.97
C GLU A 107 -1.71 5.90 -2.55
N ILE A 108 -0.98 6.41 -3.53
CA ILE A 108 0.33 7.03 -3.35
C ILE A 108 0.25 8.37 -4.07
N ALA A 109 0.56 9.45 -3.36
CA ALA A 109 0.68 10.77 -3.97
C ALA A 109 2.03 10.90 -4.67
N ASP A 110 2.01 11.55 -5.83
CA ASP A 110 3.21 11.92 -6.60
C ASP A 110 3.42 13.44 -6.52
N HIS A 111 4.63 13.89 -6.82
CA HIS A 111 5.09 15.29 -6.68
C HIS A 111 4.34 16.33 -7.52
N HIS A 112 3.38 15.92 -8.37
CA HIS A 112 2.74 16.77 -9.37
C HIS A 112 1.39 17.36 -8.97
N LEU A 113 0.89 17.11 -7.75
CA LEU A 113 -0.40 17.63 -7.30
C LEU A 113 -0.19 18.48 -6.05
N ASP A 114 0.03 19.79 -6.27
CA ASP A 114 0.00 20.83 -5.23
C ASP A 114 -1.38 20.86 -4.57
N THR A 115 -1.55 20.03 -3.55
CA THR A 115 -2.74 20.03 -2.71
C THR A 115 -2.28 20.15 -1.28
N ASN A 116 -2.46 21.35 -0.73
CA ASN A 116 -2.16 21.75 0.65
C ASN A 116 -2.83 20.87 1.73
N GLN A 117 -3.57 19.82 1.33
CA GLN A 117 -4.22 18.83 2.19
C GLN A 117 -4.11 17.44 1.54
N LEU A 118 -2.99 16.77 1.78
CA LEU A 118 -2.79 15.41 1.32
C LEU A 118 -3.76 14.45 2.05
N HIS A 119 -4.64 13.79 1.31
CA HIS A 119 -5.53 12.74 1.83
C HIS A 119 -5.34 11.45 1.04
N LEU A 120 -4.64 10.49 1.62
CA LEU A 120 -4.41 9.17 1.04
C LEU A 120 -5.51 8.21 1.42
N ARG A 121 -6.00 7.43 0.46
CA ARG A 121 -7.02 6.41 0.72
C ARG A 121 -6.48 4.99 0.56
N ILE A 122 -6.91 4.12 1.46
CA ILE A 122 -6.77 2.68 1.32
C ILE A 122 -8.09 2.13 0.80
N HIS A 123 -8.11 1.78 -0.48
CA HIS A 123 -9.30 1.24 -1.13
C HIS A 123 -9.52 -0.20 -0.71
N THR A 124 -10.70 -0.49 -0.18
CA THR A 124 -11.03 -1.82 0.35
C THR A 124 -12.40 -2.32 -0.08
N ASN A 125 -12.49 -3.64 -0.23
CA ASN A 125 -13.75 -4.36 -0.39
C ASN A 125 -14.34 -4.79 0.97
N ASP A 126 -13.71 -4.43 2.10
CA ASP A 126 -14.17 -4.75 3.42
C ASP A 126 -15.09 -3.66 3.98
N TYR A 127 -16.39 -3.91 3.97
CA TYR A 127 -17.41 -2.94 4.39
C TYR A 127 -17.39 -2.65 5.90
N PHE A 128 -16.72 -3.47 6.70
CA PHE A 128 -16.55 -3.26 8.14
C PHE A 128 -15.43 -2.28 8.49
N MET A 129 -14.59 -1.88 7.53
CA MET A 129 -13.55 -0.88 7.78
C MET A 129 -14.18 0.51 7.97
N SER A 130 -13.74 1.21 9.01
CA SER A 130 -14.16 2.58 9.29
C SER A 130 -13.63 3.52 8.21
N THR A 131 -14.45 4.45 7.74
CA THR A 131 -14.01 5.47 6.76
C THR A 131 -13.53 6.75 7.43
N THR A 132 -13.51 6.80 8.76
CA THR A 132 -13.05 7.97 9.52
C THR A 132 -11.56 8.21 9.26
N PRO A 133 -11.16 9.40 8.79
CA PRO A 133 -9.76 9.71 8.54
C PRO A 133 -8.97 9.84 9.85
N ILE A 134 -7.70 9.45 9.80
CA ILE A 134 -6.72 9.65 10.88
C ILE A 134 -5.61 10.57 10.37
N LYS A 135 -5.25 11.58 11.18
CA LYS A 135 -4.18 12.53 10.90
C LYS A 135 -2.82 11.92 11.26
N TYR A 136 -1.87 12.08 10.35
CA TYR A 136 -0.46 11.74 10.54
C TYR A 136 0.41 12.97 10.26
N HIS A 137 1.54 13.06 10.94
CA HIS A 137 2.53 14.12 10.72
C HIS A 137 3.69 13.61 9.86
N SER A 138 4.30 14.51 9.11
CA SER A 138 5.46 14.32 8.25
C SER A 138 6.45 15.45 8.52
N THR A 139 7.74 15.18 8.31
CA THR A 139 8.76 16.24 8.33
C THR A 139 8.86 16.97 6.99
N SER A 140 8.25 16.42 5.93
CA SER A 140 8.16 17.04 4.61
C SER A 140 6.71 17.30 4.22
N GLU A 141 6.48 18.33 3.42
CA GLU A 141 5.19 18.68 2.85
C GLU A 141 4.59 17.49 2.05
N LEU A 142 5.40 16.91 1.17
CA LEU A 142 5.08 15.64 0.51
C LEU A 142 5.95 14.51 1.06
N PRO A 143 5.39 13.58 1.85
CA PRO A 143 6.13 12.42 2.31
C PRO A 143 6.50 11.48 1.16
N ASN A 144 7.69 10.88 1.22
CA ASN A 144 8.09 9.89 0.22
C ASN A 144 7.21 8.62 0.25
N ALA A 145 7.20 7.86 -0.85
CA ALA A 145 6.36 6.67 -0.98
C ALA A 145 6.57 5.62 0.13
N LYS A 146 7.80 5.44 0.62
CA LYS A 146 8.10 4.53 1.73
C LYS A 146 7.42 4.97 3.02
N TYR A 147 7.41 6.27 3.31
CA TYR A 147 6.72 6.82 4.47
C TYR A 147 5.21 6.75 4.32
N GLN A 148 4.66 7.13 3.15
CA GLN A 148 3.23 6.99 2.83
C GLN A 148 2.75 5.54 3.05
N ILE A 149 3.46 4.55 2.50
CA ILE A 149 3.16 3.12 2.71
C ILE A 149 3.28 2.76 4.19
N SER A 150 4.30 3.24 4.89
CA SER A 150 4.51 2.91 6.31
C SER A 150 3.32 3.40 7.16
N LYS A 151 2.84 4.63 6.95
CA LYS A 151 1.67 5.16 7.65
C LYS A 151 0.37 4.50 7.21
N GLY A 152 0.23 4.17 5.93
CA GLY A 152 -0.88 3.36 5.44
C GLY A 152 -0.94 1.98 6.10
N LEU A 153 0.20 1.29 6.23
CA LEU A 153 0.26 0.01 6.92
C LEU A 153 0.00 0.12 8.41
N GLN A 154 0.48 1.19 9.06
CA GLN A 154 0.15 1.49 10.44
C GLN A 154 -1.37 1.64 10.62
N HIS A 155 -2.03 2.41 9.74
CA HIS A 155 -3.48 2.57 9.73
C HIS A 155 -4.20 1.21 9.52
N PHE A 156 -3.77 0.43 8.52
CA PHE A 156 -4.28 -0.91 8.24
C PHE A 156 -4.20 -1.83 9.47
N PHE A 157 -3.01 -1.98 10.06
CA PHE A 157 -2.78 -2.91 11.16
C PHE A 157 -3.48 -2.51 12.45
N SER A 158 -3.60 -1.20 12.72
CA SER A 158 -4.37 -0.70 13.86
C SER A 158 -5.86 -1.04 13.75
N SER A 159 -6.36 -1.18 12.53
CA SER A 159 -7.75 -1.54 12.24
C SER A 159 -8.00 -3.06 12.21
N GLN A 160 -6.95 -3.89 12.26
CA GLN A 160 -7.09 -5.34 12.13
C GLN A 160 -7.28 -6.02 13.49
N ARG A 161 -8.44 -6.68 13.62
CA ARG A 161 -8.76 -7.56 14.78
C ARG A 161 -8.16 -8.95 14.67
N VAL A 162 -7.76 -9.36 13.45
CA VAL A 162 -7.41 -10.76 13.15
C VAL A 162 -5.91 -11.04 13.16
N ILE A 163 -5.06 -9.99 13.17
CA ILE A 163 -3.59 -10.11 13.22
C ILE A 163 -3.12 -9.55 14.56
N PRO A 164 -2.65 -10.38 15.51
CA PRO A 164 -2.18 -9.91 16.82
C PRO A 164 -1.00 -8.94 16.70
N ARG A 165 -0.93 -7.91 17.55
CA ARG A 165 0.13 -6.87 17.52
C ARG A 165 1.56 -7.43 17.47
N ARG A 166 1.85 -8.51 18.24
CA ARG A 166 3.16 -9.18 18.24
C ARG A 166 3.59 -9.67 16.85
N ILE A 167 2.62 -10.08 16.03
CA ILE A 167 2.84 -10.61 14.68
C ILE A 167 2.86 -9.49 13.63
N GLN A 168 2.18 -8.36 13.89
CA GLN A 168 2.17 -7.22 12.97
C GLN A 168 3.60 -6.71 12.70
N LYS A 169 4.44 -6.61 13.75
CA LYS A 169 5.84 -6.20 13.62
C LYS A 169 6.62 -7.09 12.64
N LYS A 170 6.41 -8.42 12.70
CA LYS A 170 7.06 -9.39 11.80
C LYS A 170 6.71 -9.17 10.33
N TYR A 171 5.46 -8.86 10.02
CA TYR A 171 5.00 -8.73 8.63
C TYR A 171 5.04 -7.31 8.09
N PHE A 172 5.18 -6.30 8.95
CA PHE A 172 5.18 -4.90 8.57
C PHE A 172 6.22 -4.61 7.49
N ASP A 173 7.49 -4.95 7.75
CA ASP A 173 8.58 -4.68 6.83
C ASP A 173 8.47 -5.48 5.53
N MET A 174 8.07 -6.74 5.62
CA MET A 174 7.86 -7.59 4.45
C MET A 174 6.76 -7.03 3.53
N ILE A 175 5.62 -6.63 4.09
CA ILE A 175 4.50 -6.08 3.31
C ILE A 175 4.88 -4.71 2.74
N ARG A 176 5.54 -3.87 3.54
CA ARG A 176 6.05 -2.57 3.09
C ARG A 176 6.95 -2.73 1.88
N GLN A 177 7.90 -3.67 1.93
CA GLN A 177 8.83 -3.85 0.83
C GLN A 177 8.14 -4.40 -0.43
N LYS A 178 7.23 -5.37 -0.27
CA LYS A 178 6.44 -5.88 -1.40
C LYS A 178 5.57 -4.81 -2.06
N LEU A 179 5.07 -3.82 -1.30
CA LEU A 179 4.35 -2.67 -1.85
C LEU A 179 5.28 -1.73 -2.62
N LEU A 180 6.48 -1.45 -2.09
CA LEU A 180 7.49 -0.65 -2.79
C LEU A 180 7.94 -1.30 -4.10
N ASP A 181 8.25 -2.60 -4.08
CA ASP A 181 8.56 -3.36 -5.29
C ASP A 181 7.40 -3.29 -6.30
N ARG A 182 6.16 -3.30 -5.80
CA ARG A 182 4.97 -3.21 -6.64
C ARG A 182 4.86 -1.86 -7.35
N ILE A 183 5.19 -0.76 -6.68
CA ILE A 183 5.27 0.58 -7.31
C ILE A 183 6.28 0.53 -8.46
N THR A 184 7.48 0.00 -8.22
CA THR A 184 8.53 -0.10 -9.23
C THR A 184 8.11 -0.95 -10.43
N PHE A 185 7.48 -2.11 -10.20
CA PHE A 185 7.00 -2.99 -11.27
C PHE A 185 5.84 -2.40 -12.08
N ILE A 186 4.99 -1.58 -11.45
CA ILE A 186 3.91 -0.88 -12.13
C ILE A 186 4.51 0.21 -13.02
N LYS A 187 5.31 1.12 -12.45
CA LYS A 187 5.92 2.24 -13.18
C LYS A 187 6.75 1.73 -14.36
N SER A 188 7.58 0.70 -14.16
CA SER A 188 8.41 0.12 -15.24
C SER A 188 7.57 -0.51 -16.36
N ARG A 189 6.42 -1.12 -16.04
CA ARG A 189 5.52 -1.70 -17.04
C ARG A 189 4.76 -0.62 -17.81
N GLU A 190 4.25 0.39 -17.13
CA GLU A 190 3.43 1.45 -17.73
C GLU A 190 4.22 2.27 -18.76
N HIS A 191 5.46 2.63 -18.42
CA HIS A 191 6.35 3.40 -19.31
C HIS A 191 7.01 2.57 -20.41
N LEU A 192 6.88 1.24 -20.39
CA LEU A 192 7.42 0.40 -21.44
C LEU A 192 6.64 0.60 -22.74
N ARG A 193 7.30 1.14 -23.77
CA ARG A 193 6.76 1.28 -25.13
C ARG A 193 6.92 -0.02 -25.90
N ASN A 194 6.00 -0.95 -25.69
CA ASN A 194 6.03 -2.26 -26.35
C ASN A 194 4.61 -2.71 -26.71
N ASN A 195 4.45 -3.35 -27.86
CA ASN A 195 3.17 -3.88 -28.34
C ASN A 195 2.83 -5.26 -27.74
N LYS A 196 3.73 -5.85 -26.94
CA LYS A 196 3.48 -7.12 -26.24
C LYS A 196 2.36 -6.99 -25.22
N ASN A 197 1.50 -8.01 -25.17
CA ASN A 197 0.37 -8.07 -24.24
C ASN A 197 0.74 -8.64 -22.85
N THR A 198 1.92 -8.27 -22.33
CA THR A 198 2.36 -8.72 -21.00
C THR A 198 1.69 -7.90 -19.90
N THR A 199 1.02 -8.58 -18.97
CA THR A 199 0.32 -7.97 -17.84
C THR A 199 1.15 -8.02 -16.56
N THR A 200 1.23 -6.91 -15.83
CA THR A 200 1.74 -6.87 -14.46
C THR A 200 0.57 -6.70 -13.49
N LYS A 201 0.46 -7.56 -12.47
CA LYS A 201 -0.54 -7.38 -11.41
C LYS A 201 -0.19 -6.19 -10.53
N THR A 202 -1.20 -5.44 -10.11
CA THR A 202 -1.08 -4.28 -9.20
C THR A 202 -1.04 -4.68 -7.72
N PHE A 203 -1.21 -5.97 -7.43
CA PHE A 203 -1.33 -6.50 -6.07
C PHE A 203 -0.53 -7.80 -5.88
N PHE A 204 -0.37 -8.19 -4.62
CA PHE A 204 0.14 -9.49 -4.19
C PHE A 204 -0.73 -10.06 -3.08
N ASN A 205 -0.55 -11.36 -2.83
CA ASN A 205 -1.33 -12.10 -1.83
C ASN A 205 -0.55 -12.13 -0.51
N PHE A 206 -1.28 -11.98 0.59
CA PHE A 206 -0.78 -12.21 1.94
C PHE A 206 -1.81 -13.05 2.68
N SER A 207 -1.36 -14.13 3.33
CA SER A 207 -2.24 -14.97 4.14
C SER A 207 -1.73 -15.01 5.56
N TYR A 208 -2.64 -14.97 6.52
CA TYR A 208 -2.36 -15.17 7.93
C TYR A 208 -3.40 -16.14 8.49
N LYS A 209 -2.96 -17.35 8.86
CA LYS A 209 -3.85 -18.47 9.22
C LYS A 209 -4.90 -18.67 8.11
N LYS A 210 -6.20 -18.65 8.46
CA LYS A 210 -7.31 -18.76 7.52
C LYS A 210 -7.63 -17.48 6.73
N TYR A 211 -7.09 -16.32 7.16
CA TYR A 211 -7.41 -15.02 6.59
C TYR A 211 -6.56 -14.75 5.35
N ARG A 212 -7.22 -14.26 4.29
CA ARG A 212 -6.62 -13.98 2.98
C ARG A 212 -6.75 -12.49 2.69
N PHE A 213 -5.60 -11.86 2.51
CA PHE A 213 -5.46 -10.46 2.18
C PHE A 213 -4.84 -10.29 0.80
N TYR A 214 -5.26 -9.25 0.10
CA TYR A 214 -4.61 -8.78 -1.11
C TYR A 214 -4.18 -7.34 -0.90
N PHE A 215 -2.87 -7.10 -0.97
CA PHE A 215 -2.30 -5.77 -0.86
C PHE A 215 -1.84 -5.31 -2.23
N GLY A 216 -2.12 -4.07 -2.60
CA GLY A 216 -1.72 -3.54 -3.89
C GLY A 216 -1.60 -2.03 -3.90
N ILE A 217 -1.18 -1.50 -5.04
CA ILE A 217 -1.16 -0.06 -5.31
C ILE A 217 -2.46 0.28 -6.05
N PHE A 218 -3.14 1.32 -5.58
CA PHE A 218 -4.37 1.77 -6.21
C PHE A 218 -4.05 2.44 -7.55
N ILE A 219 -4.68 1.94 -8.61
CA ILE A 219 -4.68 2.54 -9.94
C ILE A 219 -6.14 2.65 -10.38
N PRO A 220 -6.63 3.84 -10.76
CA PRO A 220 -8.03 4.01 -11.14
C PRO A 220 -8.35 3.27 -12.45
N CYS A 221 -9.61 2.83 -12.63
CA CYS A 221 -10.02 2.05 -13.80
C CYS A 221 -10.00 2.84 -15.14
N ALA A 222 -9.88 4.18 -15.10
CA ALA A 222 -9.91 5.08 -16.27
C ALA A 222 -11.07 4.80 -17.25
N HIS A 223 -12.23 4.41 -16.71
CA HIS A 223 -13.47 4.21 -17.45
C HIS A 223 -14.56 5.10 -16.84
N MET A 224 -15.29 5.82 -17.70
CA MET A 224 -16.43 6.63 -17.31
C MET A 224 -17.72 5.83 -17.49
N ILE A 225 -18.55 5.79 -16.46
CA ILE A 225 -19.83 5.10 -16.43
C ILE A 225 -20.91 6.13 -16.76
N GLU A 226 -21.60 5.92 -17.87
CA GLU A 226 -22.75 6.71 -18.30
C GLU A 226 -24.05 6.12 -17.74
N ALA A 227 -24.94 6.98 -17.23
CA ALA A 227 -26.27 6.57 -16.82
C ALA A 227 -27.21 6.64 -18.03
N LYS A 228 -27.46 5.49 -18.67
CA LYS A 228 -28.39 5.43 -19.80
C LYS A 228 -29.79 5.90 -19.36
N GLY A 229 -30.31 6.94 -20.01
CA GLY A 229 -31.67 7.44 -19.78
C GLY A 229 -31.85 8.35 -18.56
N LEU A 230 -30.78 8.73 -17.87
CA LEU A 230 -30.82 9.71 -16.78
C LEU A 230 -29.85 10.85 -17.09
N SER A 231 -30.25 12.11 -16.84
CA SER A 231 -29.41 13.31 -17.01
C SER A 231 -28.36 13.44 -15.88
N ILE A 232 -27.67 12.34 -15.57
CA ILE A 232 -26.63 12.30 -14.55
C ILE A 232 -25.27 12.37 -15.27
N PRO A 233 -24.37 13.27 -14.86
CA PRO A 233 -23.05 13.37 -15.47
C PRO A 233 -22.28 12.04 -15.36
N PRO A 234 -21.46 11.69 -16.36
CA PRO A 234 -20.66 10.47 -16.33
C PRO A 234 -19.78 10.42 -15.08
N ARG A 235 -19.76 9.25 -14.41
CA ARG A 235 -18.97 9.04 -13.19
C ARG A 235 -17.79 8.14 -13.46
N ALA A 236 -16.63 8.45 -12.90
CA ALA A 236 -15.46 7.57 -13.01
C ALA A 236 -15.70 6.25 -12.27
N CYS A 237 -15.26 5.14 -12.87
CA CYS A 237 -15.29 3.84 -12.20
C CYS A 237 -14.29 3.81 -11.04
N GLU A 238 -14.80 3.57 -9.83
CA GLU A 238 -14.00 3.58 -8.59
C GLU A 238 -13.31 2.25 -8.27
N VAL A 239 -13.49 1.23 -9.12
CA VAL A 239 -12.90 -0.09 -8.90
C VAL A 239 -11.41 -0.05 -9.24
N PRO A 240 -10.51 -0.59 -8.39
CA PRO A 240 -9.09 -0.61 -8.69
C PRO A 240 -8.76 -1.43 -9.94
N SER A 241 -7.78 -0.98 -10.71
CA SER A 241 -7.17 -1.76 -11.78
C SER A 241 -6.40 -2.94 -11.21
N LEU A 242 -6.57 -4.12 -11.81
CA LEU A 242 -5.90 -5.35 -11.36
C LEU A 242 -4.59 -5.60 -12.07
N ILE A 243 -4.49 -5.06 -13.27
CA ILE A 243 -3.38 -5.27 -14.17
C ILE A 243 -3.03 -3.96 -14.85
N VAL A 244 -1.74 -3.80 -15.08
CA VAL A 244 -1.18 -2.78 -15.96
C VAL A 244 -0.45 -3.46 -17.09
N MET A 245 -0.52 -2.86 -18.26
CA MET A 245 0.17 -3.27 -19.48
C MET A 245 0.95 -2.08 -20.02
N SER A 246 1.85 -2.36 -20.96
CA SER A 246 2.59 -1.34 -21.71
C SER A 246 1.67 -0.30 -22.34
N ASN A 247 2.21 0.89 -22.57
CA ASN A 247 1.51 2.04 -23.16
C ASN A 247 0.37 2.56 -22.27
N ASN A 248 0.58 2.63 -20.94
CA ASN A 248 -0.42 3.12 -19.98
C ASN A 248 -1.78 2.40 -20.08
N ARG A 249 -1.77 1.12 -20.44
CA ARG A 249 -3.00 0.32 -20.58
C ARG A 249 -3.35 -0.33 -19.26
N TYR A 250 -4.38 0.18 -18.61
CA TYR A 250 -4.90 -0.37 -17.36
C TYR A 250 -6.42 -0.23 -17.29
N GLY A 251 -7.02 -0.89 -16.31
CA GLY A 251 -8.46 -0.99 -16.15
C GLY A 251 -8.83 -2.05 -15.11
N CYS A 252 -9.90 -1.78 -14.39
CA CYS A 252 -10.55 -2.76 -13.53
C CYS A 252 -11.03 -3.96 -14.36
N GLY A 253 -11.21 -5.12 -13.71
CA GLY A 253 -11.38 -6.37 -14.45
C GLY A 253 -12.64 -6.44 -15.33
N LEU A 254 -13.65 -5.60 -15.10
CA LEU A 254 -14.81 -5.47 -15.98
C LEU A 254 -14.52 -4.64 -17.23
N HIS A 255 -13.86 -3.50 -17.09
CA HIS A 255 -13.68 -2.54 -18.17
C HIS A 255 -12.39 -2.77 -18.95
N PHE A 256 -11.39 -3.42 -18.35
CA PHE A 256 -10.12 -3.73 -19.02
C PHE A 256 -10.33 -4.44 -20.36
N PHE A 257 -11.09 -5.53 -20.34
CA PHE A 257 -11.34 -6.35 -21.54
C PHE A 257 -12.34 -5.75 -22.51
N LYS A 258 -13.13 -4.76 -22.07
CA LYS A 258 -13.98 -3.95 -22.96
C LYS A 258 -13.14 -2.91 -23.70
N LYS A 259 -12.20 -2.29 -23.00
CA LYS A 259 -11.31 -1.24 -23.54
C LYS A 259 -10.22 -1.81 -24.44
N TYR A 260 -9.70 -2.98 -24.10
CA TYR A 260 -8.65 -3.67 -24.85
C TYR A 260 -9.13 -5.08 -25.24
N PRO A 261 -10.02 -5.19 -26.24
CA PRO A 261 -10.36 -6.49 -26.78
C PRO A 261 -9.08 -7.14 -27.34
N VAL A 262 -8.90 -8.42 -27.06
CA VAL A 262 -7.87 -9.21 -27.76
C VAL A 262 -8.31 -9.26 -29.23
N PRO A 263 -7.42 -9.01 -30.21
CA PRO A 263 -7.75 -9.24 -31.61
C PRO A 263 -8.26 -10.68 -31.72
N VAL A 264 -9.50 -10.85 -32.19
CA VAL A 264 -10.00 -12.16 -32.56
C VAL A 264 -9.23 -12.52 -33.82
N VAL A 265 -8.09 -13.19 -33.65
CA VAL A 265 -7.42 -13.84 -34.77
C VAL A 265 -8.31 -15.05 -35.06
N PHE A 266 -9.19 -14.90 -36.04
CA PHE A 266 -9.75 -16.04 -36.72
C PHE A 266 -8.59 -16.67 -37.48
N SER A 267 -8.06 -17.77 -36.93
CA SER A 267 -7.20 -18.72 -37.62
C SER A 267 -7.98 -19.99 -37.85
#